data_AF-A0AAE5HUN5-F1
#
_entry.id   AF-A0AAE5HUN5-F1
#
_cell.length_a   1.000
_cell.length_b   1.000
_cell.length_c   1.000
_cell.angle_alpha   90.00
_cell.angle_beta   90.00
_cell.angle_gamma   90.00
#
_symmetry.space_group_name_H-M   'P 1'
#
loop_
_entity.id
_entity.type
_entity.pdbx_description
1 polymer ?
#
loop_
_entity_poly.entity_id
_entity_poly.type
_entity_poly.pdbx_seq_one_letter_code
_entity_poly.pdbx_strand_id
1 'polypeptide(L)' 'MKKRNDAYEKGYQQAVKEIETMSKLKNKKRRLKRYIKSRKRSWRFHQLFKRRSSRYVSGYKQAYIDMAKSLPEE' A
#
# COMPACT_ATOMS: atom_id res chain seq x y z
N MET A 1 5.07 19.02 20.46
CA MET A 1 4.56 17.63 20.48
C MET A 1 3.92 17.27 19.13
N LYS A 2 4.55 16.45 18.28
CA LYS A 2 3.93 15.94 17.03
C LYS A 2 4.34 14.49 16.77
N LYS A 3 3.79 13.52 17.51
CA LYS A 3 4.01 12.06 17.27
C LYS A 3 2.79 11.20 17.67
N ARG A 4 1.56 11.66 17.42
CA ARG A 4 0.33 10.91 17.81
C ARG A 4 -0.62 10.51 16.67
N ASN A 5 -0.34 10.87 15.41
CA ASN A 5 -1.13 10.42 14.24
C ASN A 5 -0.46 9.28 13.44
N ASP A 6 0.29 8.45 14.14
CA ASP A 6 1.51 7.86 13.58
C ASP A 6 1.33 6.53 12.84
N ALA A 7 0.14 5.89 12.88
CA ALA A 7 -0.08 4.58 12.22
C ALA A 7 -0.86 4.68 10.92
N TYR A 8 -1.92 5.50 10.89
CA TYR A 8 -2.75 5.72 9.71
C TYR A 8 -1.93 6.35 8.59
N GLU A 9 -1.23 7.45 8.89
CA GLU A 9 -0.39 8.15 7.93
C GLU A 9 0.73 7.26 7.40
N LYS A 10 1.37 6.44 8.24
CA LYS A 10 2.35 5.43 7.79
C LYS A 10 1.74 4.40 6.86
N GLY A 11 0.50 3.97 7.09
CA GLY A 11 -0.25 3.07 6.21
C GLY A 11 -0.49 3.72 4.85
N TYR A 12 -0.96 4.96 4.88
CA TYR A 12 -1.24 5.77 3.70
C TYR A 12 0.01 6.00 2.85
N GLN A 13 1.09 6.52 3.44
CA GLN A 13 2.36 6.76 2.75
C GLN A 13 2.99 5.48 2.19
N GLN A 14 2.84 4.35 2.90
CA GLN A 14 3.33 3.07 2.39
C GLN A 14 2.57 2.63 1.14
N ALA A 15 1.24 2.76 1.13
CA ALA A 15 0.42 2.45 -0.04
C ALA A 15 0.78 3.36 -1.22
N VAL A 16 0.94 4.67 -1.01
CA VAL A 16 1.36 5.62 -2.06
C VAL A 16 2.68 5.18 -2.71
N LYS A 17 3.71 4.85 -1.91
CA LYS A 17 5.00 4.36 -2.43
C LYS A 17 4.86 3.07 -3.24
N GLU A 18 3.99 2.16 -2.81
CA GLU A 18 3.72 0.91 -3.53
C GLU A 18 3.05 1.16 -4.87
N ILE A 19 2.06 2.07 -4.89
CA ILE A 19 1.34 2.48 -6.10
C ILE A 19 2.31 3.13 -7.09
N GLU A 20 3.16 4.05 -6.65
CA GLU A 20 4.19 4.66 -7.50
C GLU A 20 5.14 3.61 -8.09
N THR A 21 5.58 2.65 -7.25
CA THR A 21 6.46 1.57 -7.68
C THR A 21 5.77 0.68 -8.72
N MET A 22 4.50 0.35 -8.50
CA MET A 22 3.70 -0.43 -9.45
C MET A 22 3.52 0.32 -10.77
N SER A 23 3.28 1.63 -10.73
CA SER A 23 3.19 2.49 -11.91
C SER A 23 4.50 2.51 -12.71
N LYS A 24 5.64 2.71 -12.05
CA LYS A 24 6.99 2.62 -12.68
C LYS A 24 7.27 1.25 -13.29
N LEU A 25 6.63 0.20 -12.77
CA LEU A 25 6.77 -1.18 -13.26
C LEU A 25 5.66 -1.60 -14.23
N LYS A 26 4.71 -0.72 -14.60
CA LYS A 26 3.55 -1.04 -15.47
C LYS A 26 3.97 -1.75 -16.76
N ASN A 27 5.03 -1.26 -17.41
CA ASN A 27 5.54 -1.81 -18.68
C ASN A 27 6.49 -3.03 -18.48
N LYS A 28 6.85 -3.38 -17.23
CA LYS A 28 7.77 -4.47 -16.90
C LYS A 28 7.02 -5.65 -16.25
N LYS A 29 6.13 -6.28 -17.01
CA LYS A 29 5.18 -7.33 -16.55
C LYS A 29 5.80 -8.40 -15.62
N ARG A 30 6.97 -8.96 -15.97
CA ARG A 30 7.65 -9.96 -15.11
C ARG A 30 8.08 -9.39 -13.75
N ARG A 31 8.65 -8.18 -13.74
CA ARG A 31 9.09 -7.51 -12.51
C ARG A 31 7.89 -7.09 -11.66
N LEU A 32 6.85 -6.54 -12.28
CA LEU A 32 5.60 -6.18 -11.61
C LEU A 32 4.95 -7.40 -10.93
N LYS A 33 4.86 -8.54 -11.63
CA LYS A 33 4.30 -9.79 -11.07
C LYS A 33 5.09 -10.28 -9.84
N ARG A 34 6.43 -10.23 -9.91
CA ARG A 34 7.29 -10.59 -8.76
C ARG A 34 7.09 -9.64 -7.58
N TYR A 35 7.02 -8.34 -7.85
CA TYR A 35 6.76 -7.33 -6.83
C TYR A 35 5.43 -7.56 -6.11
N ILE A 36 4.33 -7.71 -6.86
CA ILE A 36 2.99 -7.98 -6.30
C ILE A 36 2.99 -9.28 -5.48
N LYS A 37 3.62 -10.35 -5.98
CA LYS A 37 3.72 -11.63 -5.25
C LYS A 37 4.47 -11.48 -3.92
N SER A 38 5.58 -10.73 -3.92
CA SER A 38 6.35 -10.44 -2.71
C SER A 38 5.52 -9.63 -1.70
N ARG A 39 4.86 -8.56 -2.15
CA ARG A 39 3.99 -7.73 -1.30
C ARG A 39 2.84 -8.52 -0.69
N LYS A 40 2.16 -9.39 -1.46
CA LYS A 40 1.12 -10.29 -0.96
C LYS A 40 1.64 -11.23 0.13
N ARG A 41 2.84 -11.81 -0.05
CA ARG A 41 3.47 -12.69 0.95
C ARG A 41 3.79 -11.91 2.23
N SER A 42 4.39 -10.73 2.11
CA SER A 42 4.66 -9.86 3.25
C SER A 42 3.38 -9.48 3.98
N TRP A 43 2.30 -9.14 3.27
CA TRP A 43 1.02 -8.80 3.90
C TRP A 43 0.44 -9.96 4.70
N ARG A 44 0.42 -11.17 4.12
CA ARG A 44 -0.02 -12.39 4.81
C ARG A 44 0.79 -12.64 6.08
N PHE A 45 2.11 -12.50 6.02
CA PHE A 45 2.97 -12.62 7.19
C PHE A 45 2.58 -11.59 8.26
N HIS A 46 2.43 -10.32 7.90
CA HIS A 46 2.03 -9.30 8.87
C HIS A 46 0.65 -9.55 9.49
N GLN A 47 -0.30 -10.09 8.72
CA GLN A 47 -1.62 -10.48 9.22
C GLN A 47 -1.54 -11.63 10.23
N LEU A 48 -0.78 -12.69 9.91
CA LEU A 48 -0.59 -13.84 10.80
C LEU A 48 0.01 -13.44 12.15
N PHE A 49 0.95 -12.49 12.15
CA PHE A 49 1.60 -12.00 13.37
C PHE A 49 0.94 -10.76 13.98
N LYS A 50 -0.25 -10.34 13.50
CA LYS A 50 -0.96 -9.11 13.93
C LYS A 50 -0.05 -7.87 14.04
N ARG A 51 0.98 -7.78 13.18
CA ARG A 51 2.06 -6.78 13.26
C ARG A 51 1.64 -5.36 12.85
N ARG A 52 0.43 -5.19 12.32
CA ARG A 52 -0.10 -3.89 11.89
C ARG A 52 -1.39 -3.58 12.64
N SER A 53 -1.49 -2.36 13.15
CA SER A 53 -2.71 -1.88 13.80
C SER A 53 -3.83 -1.69 12.78
N SER A 54 -5.08 -1.73 13.24
CA SER A 54 -6.26 -1.44 12.41
C SER A 54 -6.15 -0.08 11.71
N ARG A 55 -5.67 0.95 12.43
CA ARG A 55 -5.43 2.30 11.86
C ARG A 55 -4.46 2.29 10.68
N TYR A 56 -3.38 1.52 10.76
CA TYR A 56 -2.44 1.37 9.63
C TYR A 56 -3.11 0.75 8.41
N VAL A 57 -3.91 -0.30 8.63
CA VAL A 57 -4.66 -0.95 7.54
C VAL A 57 -5.67 0.02 6.92
N SER A 58 -6.37 0.81 7.73
CA SER A 58 -7.31 1.82 7.22
C SER A 58 -6.63 2.88 6.36
N GLY A 59 -5.48 3.42 6.79
CA GLY A 59 -4.73 4.39 5.99
C GLY A 59 -4.19 3.80 4.69
N TYR A 60 -3.70 2.56 4.74
CA TYR A 60 -3.28 1.83 3.54
C TYR A 60 -4.44 1.64 2.55
N LYS A 61 -5.63 1.24 3.02
CA LYS A 61 -6.82 1.10 2.17
C LYS A 61 -7.25 2.44 1.57
N GLN A 62 -7.24 3.52 2.36
CA GLN A 62 -7.68 4.83 1.89
C GLN A 62 -6.83 5.33 0.71
N ALA A 63 -5.51 5.18 0.76
CA ALA A 63 -4.63 5.58 -0.34
C ALA A 63 -4.94 4.87 -1.67
N TYR A 64 -5.32 3.59 -1.64
CA TYR A 64 -5.74 2.88 -2.85
C TYR A 64 -7.11 3.36 -3.37
N ILE A 65 -8.03 3.73 -2.48
CA ILE A 65 -9.34 4.31 -2.84
C ILE A 65 -9.13 5.69 -3.48
N ASP A 66 -8.29 6.53 -2.89
CA ASP A 66 -7.99 7.87 -3.41
C ASP A 66 -7.32 7.77 -4.79
N MET A 67 -6.38 6.83 -4.96
CA MET A 67 -5.78 6.56 -6.26
C MET A 67 -6.80 6.10 -7.29
N ALA A 68 -7.71 5.19 -6.93
CA ALA A 68 -8.74 4.70 -7.84
C ALA A 68 -9.66 5.85 -8.32
N LYS A 69 -10.00 6.78 -7.43
CA LYS A 69 -10.77 7.99 -7.78
C LYS A 69 -9.99 8.98 -8.67
N SER A 70 -8.66 8.96 -8.60
CA SER A 70 -7.80 9.86 -9.39
C SER A 70 -7.51 9.37 -10.81
N LEU A 71 -7.87 8.12 -11.13
CA LEU A 71 -7.82 7.62 -12.50
C LEU A 71 -9.13 8.06 -13.18
N PRO A 72 -9.11 8.91 -14.21
CA PRO A 72 -10.31 9.18 -14.97
C PRO A 72 -10.81 7.84 -15.55
N GLU A 73 -12.07 7.51 -15.29
CA GLU A 73 -12.76 6.46 -16.03
C GLU A 73 -12.87 6.96 -17.48
N GLU A 74 -11.99 6.45 -18.34
CA GLU A 74 -12.12 6.55 -19.80
C GLU A 74 -13.30 5.70 -20.30
#